data_AF-X6E639-F1
#
_entry.id   AF-X6E639-F1
#
_cell.length_a   1.000
_cell.length_b   1.000
_cell.length_c   1.000
_cell.angle_alpha   90.00
_cell.angle_beta   90.00
_cell.angle_gamma   90.00
#
_symmetry.space_group_name_H-M   'P 1'
#
loop_
_entity.id
_entity.type
_entity.pdbx_description
1 polymer ?
#
loop_
_entity_poly.entity_id
_entity_poly.type
_entity_poly.pdbx_seq_one_letter_code
_entity_poly.pdbx_strand_id
1 'polypeptide(L)'
;REIQFTRGRPNRVQLYRELIAITCATLAYLKQASERLAMASTPAIALWQLQVHHYEPLVERIIRQSERRVLADEPVPAGEKLVSLFEPHADIIVKGSRNTEYGHKLNLTTGRSGMILDLVIEAGNPADSERLLPMLERHIAFYGKAPRQAAADG
;
A
#
# COMPACT_ATOMS: atom_id res chain seq x y z
N ARG A 1 20.57 2.54 -1.71
CA ARG A 1 21.03 3.89 -2.14
C ARG A 1 21.52 3.89 -3.59
N GLU A 2 22.20 2.85 -4.08
CA GLU A 2 22.73 2.81 -5.46
C GLU A 2 21.64 2.70 -6.55
N ILE A 3 20.63 1.85 -6.38
CA ILE A 3 19.57 1.61 -7.37
C ILE A 3 18.84 2.89 -7.82
N GLN A 4 18.61 3.84 -6.90
CA GLN A 4 17.90 5.10 -7.18
C GLN A 4 18.70 6.03 -8.11
N PHE A 5 20.03 5.93 -8.11
CA PHE A 5 20.92 6.79 -8.89
C PHE A 5 21.59 6.06 -10.05
N THR A 6 21.33 4.75 -10.22
CA THR A 6 21.86 3.96 -11.33
C THR A 6 21.24 4.38 -12.66
N ARG A 7 22.06 4.90 -13.57
CA ARG A 7 21.67 5.18 -14.95
C ARG A 7 21.78 3.90 -15.79
N GLY A 8 20.78 3.66 -16.62
CA GLY A 8 20.76 2.52 -17.55
C GLY A 8 20.14 1.25 -16.97
N ARG A 9 19.29 0.60 -17.78
CA ARG A 9 18.56 -0.63 -17.43
C ARG A 9 19.48 -1.79 -17.02
N PRO A 10 20.60 -2.09 -17.71
CA PRO A 10 21.42 -3.26 -17.39
C PRO A 10 22.00 -3.24 -15.96
N ASN A 11 22.58 -2.11 -15.55
CA ASN A 11 23.14 -1.95 -14.21
C ASN A 11 22.06 -2.02 -13.13
N ARG A 12 20.87 -1.45 -13.40
CA ARG A 12 19.72 -1.54 -12.48
C ARG A 12 19.24 -2.99 -12.35
N VAL A 13 19.14 -3.74 -13.44
CA VAL A 13 18.74 -5.16 -13.42
C VAL A 13 19.70 -5.99 -12.58
N GLN A 14 21.01 -5.76 -12.70
CA GLN A 14 22.01 -6.49 -11.90
C GLN A 14 21.83 -6.24 -10.39
N LEU A 15 21.71 -4.97 -9.98
CA LEU A 15 21.47 -4.63 -8.56
C LEU A 15 20.16 -5.23 -8.03
N TYR A 16 19.11 -5.28 -8.86
CA TYR A 16 17.85 -5.92 -8.47
C TYR A 16 17.99 -7.44 -8.33
N ARG A 17 18.78 -8.11 -9.18
CA ARG A 17 19.06 -9.55 -9.02
C ARG A 17 19.74 -9.84 -7.71
N GLU A 18 20.76 -9.06 -7.36
CA GLU A 18 21.46 -9.20 -6.08
C GLU A 18 20.54 -8.95 -4.89
N LEU A 19 19.73 -7.89 -4.94
CA LEU A 19 18.78 -7.58 -3.87
C LEU A 19 17.70 -8.66 -3.72
N ILE A 20 17.16 -9.18 -4.83
CA ILE A 20 16.19 -10.28 -4.81
C ILE A 20 16.83 -11.53 -4.22
N ALA A 21 18.05 -11.89 -4.64
CA ALA A 21 18.76 -13.06 -4.12
C ALA A 21 18.98 -12.98 -2.60
N ILE A 22 19.44 -11.82 -2.10
CA ILE A 22 19.60 -11.58 -0.66
C ILE A 22 18.25 -11.71 0.06
N THR A 23 17.19 -11.12 -0.48
CA THR A 23 15.85 -11.15 0.12
C THR A 23 15.30 -12.57 0.19
N CYS A 24 15.47 -13.37 -0.87
CA CYS A 24 15.09 -14.79 -0.89
C CYS A 24 15.86 -15.60 0.16
N ALA A 25 17.18 -15.39 0.28
CA ALA A 25 17.98 -16.06 1.29
C ALA A 25 17.53 -15.68 2.71
N THR A 26 17.29 -14.39 2.97
CA THR A 26 16.77 -13.90 4.26
C THR A 26 15.41 -14.52 4.58
N LEU A 27 14.51 -14.63 3.60
CA LEU A 27 13.20 -15.27 3.78
C LEU A 27 13.35 -16.76 4.11
N ALA A 28 14.25 -17.47 3.43
CA ALA A 28 14.53 -18.88 3.73
C ALA A 28 15.06 -19.07 5.16
N TYR A 29 16.00 -18.21 5.61
CA TYR A 29 16.47 -18.21 7.00
C TYR A 29 15.35 -17.94 7.99
N LEU A 30 14.46 -16.99 7.69
CA LEU A 30 13.30 -16.67 8.53
C LEU A 30 12.36 -17.88 8.69
N LYS A 31 12.04 -18.57 7.59
CA LYS A 31 11.21 -19.78 7.61
C LYS A 31 11.84 -20.90 8.45
N GLN A 32 13.14 -21.16 8.25
CA GLN A 32 13.87 -22.17 9.05
C GLN A 32 13.89 -21.82 10.56
N ALA A 33 14.08 -20.54 10.90
CA ALA A 33 14.03 -20.10 12.29
C ALA A 33 12.62 -20.28 12.88
N SER A 34 11.58 -19.98 12.09
CA SER A 34 10.18 -20.15 12.49
C SER A 34 9.85 -21.61 12.78
N GLU A 35 10.27 -22.52 11.92
CA GLU A 35 10.10 -23.97 12.09
C GLU A 35 10.80 -24.49 13.35
N ARG A 36 12.06 -24.09 13.58
CA ARG A 36 12.82 -24.49 14.78
C ARG A 36 12.18 -24.00 16.08
N LEU A 37 11.62 -22.79 16.04
CA LEU A 37 10.97 -22.18 17.21
C LEU A 37 9.52 -22.64 17.38
N ALA A 38 8.92 -23.32 16.39
CA ALA A 38 7.57 -23.87 16.51
C ALA A 38 7.40 -24.86 17.67
N MET A 39 8.48 -25.51 18.09
CA MET A 39 8.48 -26.46 19.21
C MET A 39 8.60 -25.81 20.59
N ALA A 40 8.89 -24.50 20.67
CA ALA A 40 9.07 -23.78 21.93
C ALA A 40 8.07 -22.63 22.03
N SER A 41 7.04 -22.76 22.86
CA SER A 41 5.97 -21.75 22.95
C SER A 41 6.10 -20.89 24.21
N THR A 42 7.01 -19.91 24.18
CA THR A 42 6.95 -18.78 25.11
C THR A 42 6.08 -17.67 24.51
N PRO A 43 5.48 -16.78 25.33
CA PRO A 43 4.71 -15.65 24.81
C PRO A 43 5.51 -14.77 23.82
N ALA A 44 6.82 -14.61 24.04
CA ALA A 44 7.69 -13.87 23.13
C ALA A 44 7.82 -14.57 21.76
N ILE A 45 7.98 -15.90 21.74
CA ILE A 45 8.05 -16.68 20.50
C ILE A 45 6.70 -16.63 19.77
N ALA A 46 5.58 -16.73 20.48
CA ALA A 46 4.25 -16.63 19.88
C ALA A 46 4.01 -15.26 19.21
N LEU A 47 4.37 -14.16 19.86
CA LEU A 47 4.27 -12.81 19.28
C LEU A 47 5.16 -12.66 18.05
N TRP A 48 6.40 -13.16 18.12
CA TRP A 48 7.31 -13.14 16.98
C TRP A 48 6.78 -13.97 15.81
N GLN A 49 6.22 -15.16 16.06
CA GLN A 49 5.60 -15.99 15.02
C GLN A 49 4.43 -15.30 14.33
N LEU A 50 3.58 -14.57 15.08
CA LEU A 50 2.52 -13.76 14.48
C LEU A 50 3.09 -12.71 13.51
N GLN A 51 4.21 -12.07 13.86
CA GLN A 51 4.87 -11.13 12.94
C GLN A 51 5.46 -11.84 11.71
N VAL A 52 6.09 -13.01 11.88
CA VAL A 52 6.59 -13.80 10.75
C VAL A 52 5.46 -14.15 9.80
N HIS A 53 4.35 -14.69 10.33
CA HIS A 53 3.19 -15.08 9.55
C HIS A 53 2.55 -13.90 8.81
N HIS A 54 2.62 -12.70 9.38
CA HIS A 54 2.16 -11.48 8.73
C HIS A 54 3.09 -11.03 7.59
N TYR A 55 4.40 -11.01 7.81
CA TYR A 55 5.35 -10.42 6.85
C TYR A 55 5.81 -11.39 5.76
N GLU A 56 5.86 -12.69 6.01
CA GLU A 56 6.25 -13.72 5.02
C GLU A 56 5.53 -13.56 3.67
N PRO A 57 4.18 -13.54 3.60
CA PRO A 57 3.49 -13.39 2.32
C PRO A 57 3.71 -12.01 1.67
N LEU A 58 4.00 -10.97 2.46
CA LEU A 58 4.30 -9.64 1.93
C LEU A 58 5.70 -9.59 1.29
N VAL A 59 6.68 -10.24 1.90
CA VAL A 59 8.04 -10.37 1.34
C VAL A 59 8.01 -11.19 0.04
N GLU A 60 7.27 -12.31 0.01
CA GLU A 60 7.06 -13.10 -1.20
C GLU A 60 6.42 -12.27 -2.33
N ARG A 61 5.42 -11.44 -1.99
CA ARG A 61 4.81 -10.51 -2.94
C ARG A 61 5.81 -9.47 -3.46
N ILE A 62 6.68 -8.91 -2.61
CA ILE A 62 7.73 -7.96 -3.02
C ILE A 62 8.73 -8.62 -3.98
N ILE A 63 9.16 -9.85 -3.69
CA ILE A 63 10.05 -10.62 -4.56
C ILE A 63 9.39 -10.79 -5.94
N ARG A 64 8.19 -11.39 -5.98
CA ARG A 64 7.45 -11.63 -7.24
C ARG A 64 7.20 -10.34 -8.01
N GLN A 65 6.79 -9.27 -7.32
CA GLN A 65 6.59 -7.96 -7.93
C GLN A 65 7.89 -7.42 -8.55
N SER A 66 9.01 -7.55 -7.86
CA SER A 66 10.30 -7.04 -8.33
C SER A 66 10.82 -7.84 -9.52
N GLU A 67 10.68 -9.16 -9.50
CA GLU A 67 11.01 -10.05 -10.62
C GLU A 67 10.22 -9.68 -11.87
N ARG A 68 8.88 -9.63 -11.76
CA ARG A 68 7.99 -9.25 -12.85
C ARG A 68 8.37 -7.89 -13.42
N ARG A 69 8.47 -6.88 -12.55
CA ARG A 69 8.58 -5.48 -12.99
C ARG A 69 9.97 -5.07 -13.46
N VAL A 70 11.03 -5.72 -12.98
CA VAL A 70 12.42 -5.32 -13.28
C VAL A 70 13.14 -6.33 -14.14
N LEU A 71 12.95 -7.64 -13.88
CA LEU A 71 13.64 -8.70 -14.61
C LEU A 71 12.87 -9.10 -15.87
N ALA A 72 11.54 -9.25 -15.77
CA ALA A 72 10.67 -9.64 -16.88
C ALA A 72 10.06 -8.46 -17.66
N ASP A 73 10.23 -7.22 -17.17
CA ASP A 73 9.65 -6.00 -17.78
C ASP A 73 8.12 -6.00 -17.86
N GLU A 74 7.46 -6.78 -17.01
CA GLU A 74 6.01 -6.86 -16.96
C GLU A 74 5.41 -5.70 -16.15
N PRO A 75 4.33 -5.07 -16.64
CA PRO A 75 3.62 -4.09 -15.85
C PRO A 75 2.93 -4.75 -14.66
N VAL A 76 3.04 -4.10 -13.50
CA VAL A 76 2.21 -4.37 -12.33
C VAL A 76 1.30 -3.16 -12.14
N PRO A 77 -0.04 -3.31 -12.15
CA PRO A 77 -0.98 -2.22 -11.92
C PRO A 77 -0.71 -1.49 -10.59
N ALA A 78 -1.02 -0.19 -10.52
CA ALA A 78 -0.71 0.61 -9.32
C ALA A 78 -1.38 0.05 -8.04
N GLY A 79 -2.66 -0.34 -8.13
CA GLY A 79 -3.39 -0.94 -7.00
C GLY A 79 -2.91 -2.34 -6.61
N GLU A 80 -2.12 -3.00 -7.46
CA GLU A 80 -1.50 -4.30 -7.14
C GLU A 80 -0.10 -4.16 -6.54
N LYS A 81 0.47 -2.95 -6.50
CA LYS A 81 1.82 -2.75 -5.98
C LYS A 81 1.83 -2.71 -4.46
N LEU A 82 2.68 -3.53 -3.87
CA LEU A 82 3.10 -3.35 -2.48
C LEU A 82 4.25 -2.33 -2.45
N VAL A 83 4.00 -1.17 -1.87
CA VAL A 83 4.94 -0.03 -1.81
C VAL A 83 5.57 0.16 -0.44
N SER A 84 4.96 -0.39 0.61
CA SER A 84 5.48 -0.42 1.97
C SER A 84 5.23 -1.77 2.59
N LEU A 85 6.25 -2.34 3.25
CA LEU A 85 6.12 -3.58 3.99
C LEU A 85 5.31 -3.37 5.29
N PHE A 86 5.44 -2.19 5.91
CA PHE A 86 4.82 -1.85 7.19
C PHE A 86 3.44 -1.20 7.03
N GLU A 87 3.16 -0.66 5.85
CA GLU A 87 1.85 -0.11 5.47
C GLU A 87 1.38 -0.78 4.18
N PRO A 88 1.02 -2.08 4.20
CA PRO A 88 0.73 -2.86 2.99
C PRO A 88 -0.54 -2.41 2.24
N HIS A 89 -1.31 -1.53 2.87
CA HIS A 89 -2.54 -0.94 2.40
C HIS A 89 -2.30 0.45 1.76
N ALA A 90 -1.09 1.01 1.84
CA ALA A 90 -0.80 2.33 1.27
C ALA A 90 -0.93 2.32 -0.27
N ASP A 91 -1.67 3.29 -0.78
CA ASP A 91 -1.93 3.47 -2.19
C ASP A 91 -0.93 4.45 -2.82
N ILE A 92 -0.75 4.31 -4.14
CA ILE A 92 0.06 5.23 -4.94
C ILE A 92 -0.81 6.41 -5.37
N ILE A 93 -0.46 7.61 -4.90
CA ILE A 93 -1.18 8.85 -5.20
C ILE A 93 -0.35 9.69 -6.17
N VAL A 94 -0.89 9.91 -7.37
CA VAL A 94 -0.26 10.75 -8.40
C VAL A 94 -1.08 12.03 -8.55
N LYS A 95 -0.50 13.17 -8.17
CA LYS A 95 -1.12 14.50 -8.30
C LYS A 95 -0.56 15.25 -9.51
N GLY A 96 -1.19 15.09 -10.67
CA GLY A 96 -0.78 15.79 -11.90
C GLY A 96 0.70 15.59 -12.24
N SER A 97 1.43 16.67 -12.47
CA SER A 97 2.87 16.65 -12.78
C SER A 97 3.79 16.59 -11.56
N ARG A 98 3.25 16.37 -10.35
CA ARG A 98 4.04 16.34 -9.10
C ARG A 98 4.66 14.98 -8.84
N ASN A 99 5.49 14.93 -7.80
CA ASN A 99 6.06 13.69 -7.27
C ASN A 99 4.95 12.72 -6.84
N THR A 100 5.24 11.42 -6.98
CA THR A 100 4.41 10.36 -6.42
C THR A 100 4.39 10.43 -4.90
N GLU A 101 3.20 10.48 -4.33
CA GLU A 101 2.93 10.38 -2.90
C GLU A 101 2.38 8.98 -2.57
N TYR A 102 2.45 8.58 -1.31
CA TYR A 102 1.92 7.31 -0.81
C TYR A 102 1.03 7.56 0.39
N GLY A 103 -0.09 6.86 0.48
CA GLY A 103 -1.02 7.02 1.60
C GLY A 103 -2.43 6.53 1.23
N HIS A 104 -3.44 7.09 1.88
CA HIS A 104 -4.85 6.78 1.62
C HIS A 104 -5.56 8.00 1.07
N LYS A 105 -6.41 7.80 0.08
CA LYS A 105 -7.32 8.86 -0.34
C LYS A 105 -8.47 8.96 0.67
N LEU A 106 -8.69 10.17 1.17
CA LEU A 106 -9.76 10.46 2.12
C LEU A 106 -10.80 11.33 1.44
N ASN A 107 -12.08 11.00 1.63
CA ASN A 107 -13.19 11.88 1.33
C ASN A 107 -13.82 12.36 2.64
N LEU A 108 -13.87 13.68 2.80
CA LEU A 108 -14.39 14.34 3.98
C LEU A 108 -15.58 15.19 3.60
N THR A 109 -16.63 15.16 4.42
CA THR A 109 -17.70 16.16 4.33
C THR A 109 -17.66 17.05 5.56
N THR A 110 -17.88 18.35 5.36
CA THR A 110 -17.89 19.34 6.44
C THR A 110 -19.17 20.14 6.45
N GLY A 111 -19.61 20.54 7.64
CA GLY A 111 -20.66 21.51 7.84
C GLY A 111 -20.15 22.95 7.69
N ARG A 112 -21.06 23.92 7.74
CA ARG A 112 -20.74 25.36 7.60
C ARG A 112 -19.68 25.87 8.60
N SER A 113 -19.60 25.26 9.78
CA SER A 113 -18.63 25.62 10.83
C SER A 113 -17.25 24.97 10.64
N GLY A 114 -17.05 24.14 9.61
CA GLY A 114 -15.85 23.32 9.44
C GLY A 114 -15.87 22.02 10.25
N MET A 115 -16.97 21.71 10.95
CA MET A 115 -17.15 20.42 11.62
C MET A 115 -17.19 19.29 10.59
N ILE A 116 -16.37 18.25 10.76
CA ILE A 116 -16.40 17.04 9.93
C ILE A 116 -17.66 16.25 10.27
N LEU A 117 -18.47 15.94 9.24
CA LEU A 117 -19.74 15.23 9.37
C LEU A 117 -19.67 13.78 8.89
N ASP A 118 -18.78 13.48 7.95
CA ASP A 118 -18.50 12.13 7.46
C ASP A 118 -17.05 12.05 6.97
N LEU A 119 -16.49 10.83 7.05
CA LEU A 119 -15.17 10.47 6.55
C LEU A 119 -15.27 9.10 5.87
N VAL A 120 -14.75 9.01 4.66
CA VAL A 120 -14.49 7.75 3.97
C VAL A 120 -13.01 7.64 3.65
N ILE A 121 -12.42 6.53 4.09
CA ILE A 121 -11.10 6.08 3.66
C ILE A 121 -11.34 5.26 2.39
N GLU A 122 -10.93 5.78 1.25
CA GLU A 122 -11.12 5.12 -0.03
C GLU A 122 -10.13 3.97 -0.19
N ALA A 123 -10.55 2.92 -0.90
CA ALA A 123 -9.64 1.91 -1.39
C ALA A 123 -9.01 2.40 -2.71
N GLY A 124 -7.68 2.42 -2.79
CA GLY A 124 -7.01 2.92 -3.99
C GLY A 124 -7.03 4.44 -4.08
N ASN A 125 -6.90 4.93 -5.31
CA ASN A 125 -6.93 6.34 -5.63
C ASN A 125 -8.04 6.63 -6.66
N PRO A 126 -9.33 6.55 -6.28
CA PRO A 126 -10.44 6.86 -7.19
C PRO A 126 -10.40 8.33 -7.61
N ALA A 127 -10.99 8.64 -8.76
CA ALA A 127 -11.06 10.03 -9.24
C ALA A 127 -12.01 10.85 -8.36
N ASP A 128 -11.66 12.12 -8.06
CA ASP A 128 -12.52 13.00 -7.24
C ASP A 128 -13.91 13.20 -7.85
N SER A 129 -13.97 13.24 -9.18
CA SER A 129 -15.22 13.32 -9.95
C SER A 129 -16.18 12.15 -9.68
N GLU A 130 -15.67 10.99 -9.27
CA GLU A 130 -16.47 9.80 -8.97
C GLU A 130 -16.96 9.77 -7.52
N ARG A 131 -16.54 10.72 -6.66
CA ARG A 131 -16.80 10.67 -5.21
C ARG A 131 -17.91 11.60 -4.73
N LEU A 132 -18.24 12.63 -5.49
CA LEU A 132 -19.26 13.61 -5.11
C LEU A 132 -20.64 12.97 -4.87
N LEU A 133 -21.15 12.18 -5.82
CA LEU A 133 -22.47 11.56 -5.70
C LEU A 133 -22.53 10.55 -4.53
N PRO A 134 -21.58 9.61 -4.37
CA PRO A 134 -21.54 8.73 -3.20
C PRO A 134 -21.57 9.47 -1.85
N MET A 135 -20.86 10.60 -1.75
CA MET A 135 -20.85 11.42 -0.53
C MET A 135 -22.19 12.09 -0.24
N LEU A 136 -22.89 12.57 -1.28
CA LEU A 136 -24.23 13.13 -1.13
C LEU A 136 -25.26 12.06 -0.74
N GLU A 137 -25.21 10.89 -1.35
CA GLU A 137 -26.08 9.77 -1.02
C GLU A 137 -25.89 9.32 0.44
N ARG A 138 -24.63 9.21 0.89
CA ARG A 138 -24.31 8.91 2.30
C ARG A 138 -24.82 9.99 3.25
N HIS A 139 -24.65 11.26 2.91
CA HIS A 139 -25.23 12.35 3.70
C HIS A 139 -26.74 12.22 3.83
N ILE A 140 -27.45 11.95 2.73
CA ILE A 140 -28.90 11.74 2.75
C ILE A 140 -29.26 10.53 3.61
N ALA A 141 -28.51 9.43 3.52
CA ALA A 141 -28.73 8.25 4.34
C ALA A 141 -28.56 8.53 5.84
N PHE A 142 -27.57 9.34 6.24
CA PHE A 142 -27.33 9.68 7.64
C PHE A 142 -28.30 10.73 8.20
N TYR A 143 -28.69 11.72 7.39
CA TYR A 143 -29.45 12.89 7.87
C TYR A 143 -30.89 12.96 7.36
N GLY A 144 -31.32 11.99 6.54
CA GLY A 144 -32.67 11.85 6.01
C GLY A 144 -33.06 12.87 4.94
N LYS A 145 -32.14 13.74 4.50
CA LYS A 145 -32.41 14.77 3.49
C LYS A 145 -31.13 15.22 2.79
N ALA A 146 -31.29 15.77 1.60
CA ALA A 146 -30.19 16.37 0.85
C ALA A 146 -29.66 17.64 1.55
N PRO A 147 -28.37 17.95 1.41
CA PRO A 147 -27.84 19.24 1.86
C PRO A 147 -28.50 20.37 1.05
N ARG A 148 -28.75 21.51 1.69
CA ARG A 148 -29.33 22.69 1.01
C ARG A 148 -28.42 23.23 -0.10
N GLN A 149 -27.11 23.09 0.08
CA GLN A 149 -26.08 23.46 -0.87
C GLN A 149 -24.87 22.57 -0.61
N ALA A 150 -24.17 22.18 -1.67
CA ALA A 150 -22.92 21.45 -1.60
C ALA A 150 -21.87 22.16 -2.47
N ALA A 151 -20.62 22.11 -2.02
CA ALA A 151 -19.45 22.54 -2.77
C ALA A 151 -18.38 21.45 -2.61
N ALA A 152 -17.61 21.21 -3.65
CA ALA A 152 -16.51 20.26 -3.67
C ALA A 152 -15.25 20.96 -4.18
N ASP A 153 -14.10 20.55 -3.68
CA ASP A 153 -12.82 20.80 -4.31
C ASP A 153 -12.60 19.78 -5.45
N GLY A 154 -11.99 20.23 -6.54
CA GLY A 154 -11.71 19.44 -7.73
C GLY A 154 -10.39 19.83 -8.35
#